data_AF-A0A0B6YVH1-F1
#
_entry.id   AF-A0A0B6YVH1-F1
#
_cell.length_a   1.000
_cell.length_b   1.000
_cell.length_c   1.000
_cell.angle_alpha   90.00
_cell.angle_beta   90.00
_cell.angle_gamma   90.00
#
_symmetry.space_group_name_H-M   'P 1'
#
loop_
_entity.id
_entity.type
_entity.pdbx_description
1 polymer ?
#
loop_
_entity_poly.entity_id
_entity_poly.type
_entity_poly.pdbx_seq_one_letter_code
_entity_poly.pdbx_strand_id
1 'polypeptide(L)'
;FQHLQVLCLSSANLHHWDHLTAFTAFPKLTNLRLKNNPLYSTVNPDDRRKLYIASLPKVSILNGSEVTHTEREKAERHYLRYFMDKEDRPDFYHTLVKKHGPPVQLVDIDLSAGYQEWANLKFVCKGVEEFSRKIHLVEPVGRLRIMISHIMGLPKRCFIMYHHSCGPSHPESERELVELRCEALPMSRFDFADGDEIHIDVQD
;
A
#
# COMPACT_ATOMS: atom_id res chain seq x y z
N PHE A 1 -28.91 27.15 -16.85
CA PHE A 1 -27.77 27.74 -17.59
C PHE A 1 -26.99 26.66 -18.34
N GLN A 2 -27.42 26.29 -19.57
CA GLN A 2 -26.83 25.16 -20.32
C GLN A 2 -25.44 25.43 -20.91
N HIS A 3 -25.04 26.71 -20.97
CA HIS A 3 -23.76 27.15 -21.52
C HIS A 3 -22.79 27.70 -20.47
N LEU A 4 -23.11 27.56 -19.18
CA LEU A 4 -22.24 28.02 -18.10
C LEU A 4 -20.95 27.19 -18.08
N GLN A 5 -19.80 27.86 -18.24
CA GLN A 5 -18.48 27.23 -18.23
C GLN A 5 -17.65 27.58 -17.01
N VAL A 6 -17.84 28.80 -16.49
CA VAL A 6 -17.09 29.35 -15.37
C VAL A 6 -18.08 29.81 -14.31
N LEU A 7 -17.86 29.42 -13.06
CA LEU A 7 -18.66 29.85 -11.92
C LEU A 7 -17.76 30.16 -10.73
N CYS A 8 -18.02 31.31 -10.08
CA CYS A 8 -17.34 31.73 -8.87
C CYS A 8 -18.33 31.76 -7.72
N LEU A 9 -18.08 30.94 -6.71
CA LEU A 9 -18.83 30.83 -5.46
C LEU A 9 -17.86 30.90 -4.29
N SER A 10 -16.94 31.87 -4.34
CA SER A 10 -16.05 32.13 -3.21
C SER A 10 -16.86 32.81 -2.09
N SER A 11 -16.68 32.36 -0.85
CA SER A 11 -17.45 32.84 0.31
C SER A 11 -18.98 32.66 0.18
N ALA A 12 -19.42 31.60 -0.50
CA ALA A 12 -20.84 31.31 -0.76
C ALA A 12 -21.50 30.46 0.35
N ASN A 13 -20.82 30.26 1.48
CA ASN A 13 -21.29 29.47 2.61
C ASN A 13 -21.63 27.99 2.28
N LEU A 14 -20.88 27.37 1.36
CA LEU A 14 -20.99 25.94 1.11
C LEU A 14 -20.47 25.19 2.35
N HIS A 15 -21.34 24.49 3.08
CA HIS A 15 -20.99 23.78 4.31
C HIS A 15 -21.21 22.26 4.24
N HIS A 16 -21.95 21.78 3.23
CA HIS A 16 -22.23 20.35 3.02
C HIS A 16 -21.82 19.89 1.62
N TRP A 17 -21.38 18.63 1.48
CA TRP A 17 -20.96 18.08 0.19
C TRP A 17 -22.11 17.95 -0.80
N ASP A 18 -23.36 17.81 -0.32
CA ASP A 18 -24.53 17.74 -1.20
C ASP A 18 -24.70 18.99 -2.05
N HIS A 19 -24.23 20.15 -1.58
CA HIS A 19 -24.24 21.38 -2.38
C HIS A 19 -23.40 21.24 -3.66
N LEU A 20 -22.40 20.35 -3.68
CA LEU A 20 -21.58 20.10 -4.85
C LEU A 20 -22.33 19.31 -5.93
N THR A 21 -23.35 18.52 -5.55
CA THR A 21 -24.16 17.74 -6.51
C THR A 21 -24.97 18.65 -7.45
N ALA A 22 -25.38 19.84 -6.98
CA ALA A 22 -26.10 20.82 -7.79
C ALA A 22 -25.29 21.27 -9.02
N PHE A 23 -23.95 21.18 -8.98
CA PHE A 23 -23.11 21.54 -10.12
C PHE A 23 -23.24 20.56 -11.30
N THR A 24 -23.76 19.36 -11.08
CA THR A 24 -24.03 18.39 -12.15
C THR A 24 -25.09 18.88 -13.14
N ALA A 25 -25.97 19.81 -12.73
CA ALA A 25 -26.98 20.43 -13.57
C ALA A 25 -26.41 21.37 -14.65
N PHE A 26 -25.10 21.72 -14.57
CA PHE A 26 -24.41 22.56 -15.54
C PHE A 26 -23.49 21.71 -16.43
N PRO A 27 -23.95 21.24 -17.60
CA PRO A 27 -23.21 20.24 -18.38
C PRO A 27 -21.88 20.73 -18.94
N LYS A 28 -21.72 22.05 -19.14
CA LYS A 28 -20.50 22.68 -19.70
C LYS A 28 -19.59 23.31 -18.64
N LEU A 29 -19.90 23.15 -17.35
CA LEU A 29 -19.15 23.76 -16.27
C LEU A 29 -17.81 23.03 -16.06
N THR A 30 -16.72 23.73 -16.34
CA THR A 30 -15.35 23.18 -16.28
C THR A 30 -14.44 23.96 -15.35
N ASN A 31 -14.77 25.22 -15.03
CA ASN A 31 -13.98 26.09 -14.16
C ASN A 31 -14.78 26.55 -12.94
N LEU A 32 -14.30 26.21 -11.75
CA LEU A 32 -14.93 26.56 -10.48
C LEU A 32 -13.98 27.28 -9.53
N ARG A 33 -14.50 28.30 -8.86
CA ARG A 33 -13.84 28.96 -7.71
C ARG A 33 -14.70 28.79 -6.47
N LEU A 34 -14.17 28.06 -5.47
CA LEU A 34 -14.85 27.68 -4.23
C LEU A 34 -14.07 28.12 -2.99
N LYS A 35 -13.23 29.16 -3.11
CA LYS A 35 -12.41 29.65 -1.98
C LYS A 35 -13.29 30.13 -0.82
N ASN A 36 -12.77 30.02 0.41
CA ASN A 36 -13.40 30.58 1.62
C ASN A 36 -14.81 30.03 1.91
N ASN A 37 -15.05 28.75 1.62
CA ASN A 37 -16.26 28.05 2.04
C ASN A 37 -16.00 27.18 3.28
N PRO A 38 -16.97 27.05 4.21
CA PRO A 38 -16.81 26.24 5.42
C PRO A 38 -16.72 24.73 5.18
N LEU A 39 -17.14 24.24 4.02
CA LEU A 39 -17.06 22.84 3.61
C LEU A 39 -15.59 22.38 3.63
N TYR A 40 -15.34 21.33 4.41
CA TYR A 40 -14.01 20.77 4.69
C TYR A 40 -13.05 21.76 5.37
N SER A 41 -13.55 22.75 6.10
CA SER A 41 -12.70 23.75 6.79
C SER A 41 -11.74 23.15 7.82
N THR A 42 -12.12 22.02 8.43
CA THR A 42 -11.31 21.26 9.39
C THR A 42 -10.23 20.40 8.74
N VAL A 43 -10.29 20.20 7.43
CA VAL A 43 -9.31 19.42 6.66
C VAL A 43 -8.18 20.34 6.21
N ASN A 44 -6.95 19.83 6.20
CA ASN A 44 -5.81 20.59 5.70
C ASN A 44 -6.03 21.03 4.23
N PRO A 45 -5.39 22.12 3.77
CA PRO A 45 -5.68 22.70 2.46
C PRO A 45 -5.50 21.75 1.27
N ASP A 46 -4.47 20.89 1.31
CA ASP A 46 -4.14 19.98 0.21
C ASP A 46 -5.15 18.84 0.09
N ASP A 47 -5.53 18.24 1.22
CA ASP A 47 -6.56 17.21 1.27
C ASP A 47 -7.93 17.78 0.96
N ARG A 48 -8.23 19.00 1.43
CA ARG A 48 -9.46 19.71 1.05
C ARG A 48 -9.56 19.88 -0.46
N ARG A 49 -8.46 20.24 -1.14
CA ARG A 49 -8.45 20.34 -2.62
C ARG A 49 -8.78 18.99 -3.26
N LYS A 50 -8.19 17.90 -2.78
CA LYS A 50 -8.49 16.53 -3.26
C LYS A 50 -9.97 16.20 -3.11
N LEU A 51 -10.58 16.53 -1.96
CA LEU A 51 -12.01 16.29 -1.73
C LEU A 51 -12.90 17.05 -2.72
N TYR A 52 -12.58 18.31 -3.04
CA TYR A 52 -13.28 19.05 -4.08
C TYR A 52 -13.09 18.44 -5.47
N ILE A 53 -11.86 18.08 -5.85
CA ILE A 53 -11.56 17.51 -7.16
C ILE A 53 -12.32 16.20 -7.38
N ALA A 54 -12.31 15.31 -6.39
CA ALA A 54 -13.03 14.05 -6.46
C ALA A 54 -14.54 14.29 -6.61
N SER A 55 -15.10 15.22 -5.83
CA SER A 55 -16.54 15.55 -5.89
C SER A 55 -16.99 16.22 -7.21
N LEU A 56 -16.05 16.67 -8.05
CA LEU A 56 -16.31 17.48 -9.23
C LEU A 56 -15.67 16.85 -10.49
N PRO A 57 -16.23 15.75 -11.02
CA PRO A 57 -15.60 14.96 -12.06
C PRO A 57 -15.42 15.69 -13.40
N LYS A 58 -16.24 16.71 -13.69
CA LYS A 58 -16.18 17.50 -14.95
C LYS A 58 -15.29 18.74 -14.88
N VAL A 59 -14.82 19.11 -13.68
CA VAL A 59 -14.09 20.37 -13.48
C VAL A 59 -12.62 20.19 -13.81
N SER A 60 -12.13 20.85 -14.85
CA SER A 60 -10.72 20.82 -15.26
C SER A 60 -9.89 21.96 -14.65
N ILE A 61 -10.53 23.02 -14.13
CA ILE A 61 -9.85 24.13 -13.46
C ILE A 61 -10.53 24.41 -12.12
N LEU A 62 -9.80 24.26 -11.02
CA LEU A 62 -10.29 24.51 -9.67
C LEU A 62 -9.44 25.60 -8.99
N ASN A 63 -10.11 26.67 -8.57
CA ASN A 63 -9.51 27.82 -7.88
C ASN A 63 -8.37 28.51 -8.65
N GLY A 64 -8.41 28.42 -9.98
CA GLY A 64 -7.40 29.00 -10.87
C GLY A 64 -6.25 28.06 -11.24
N SER A 65 -6.25 26.83 -10.75
CA SER A 65 -5.24 25.81 -11.09
C SER A 65 -5.88 24.67 -11.88
N GLU A 66 -5.18 24.20 -12.91
CA GLU A 66 -5.57 23.02 -13.66
C GLU A 66 -5.67 21.79 -12.74
N VAL A 67 -6.57 20.87 -13.10
CA VAL A 67 -6.71 19.56 -12.46
C VAL A 67 -6.22 18.51 -13.45
N THR A 68 -5.03 17.97 -13.19
CA THR A 68 -4.44 16.94 -14.05
C THR A 68 -5.14 15.59 -13.86
N HIS A 69 -4.98 14.68 -14.83
CA HIS A 69 -5.50 13.32 -14.71
C HIS A 69 -4.92 12.58 -13.49
N THR A 70 -3.60 12.65 -13.29
CA THR A 70 -2.90 12.04 -12.15
C THR A 70 -3.35 12.62 -10.82
N GLU A 71 -3.56 13.95 -10.73
CA GLU A 71 -4.11 14.59 -9.53
C GLU A 71 -5.52 14.09 -9.24
N ARG A 72 -6.36 13.94 -10.27
CA ARG A 72 -7.73 13.42 -10.12
C ARG A 72 -7.74 12.00 -9.60
N GLU A 73 -6.94 11.10 -10.16
CA GLU A 73 -6.87 9.72 -9.66
C GLU A 73 -6.46 9.68 -8.19
N LYS A 74 -5.43 10.45 -7.82
CA LYS A 74 -4.98 10.55 -6.42
C LYS A 74 -6.07 11.12 -5.51
N ALA A 75 -6.80 12.13 -5.99
CA ALA A 75 -7.89 12.76 -5.27
C ALA A 75 -9.07 11.80 -5.05
N GLU A 76 -9.43 11.01 -6.06
CA GLU A 76 -10.50 10.00 -5.97
C GLU A 76 -10.15 8.89 -4.95
N ARG A 77 -8.90 8.38 -4.96
CA ARG A 77 -8.45 7.41 -3.95
C ARG A 77 -8.41 8.01 -2.54
N HIS A 78 -7.98 9.26 -2.42
CA HIS A 78 -8.01 9.98 -1.14
C HIS A 78 -9.44 10.17 -0.63
N TYR A 79 -10.38 10.50 -1.52
CA TYR A 79 -11.79 10.64 -1.19
C TYR A 79 -12.39 9.34 -0.64
N LEU A 80 -12.08 8.20 -1.27
CA LEU A 80 -12.49 6.89 -0.75
C LEU A 80 -11.96 6.66 0.67
N ARG A 81 -10.69 6.96 0.92
CA ARG A 81 -10.11 6.83 2.26
C ARG A 81 -10.73 7.79 3.28
N TYR A 82 -11.06 9.01 2.88
CA TYR A 82 -11.67 10.01 3.77
C TYR A 82 -13.07 9.62 4.25
N PHE A 83 -13.85 8.93 3.42
CA PHE A 83 -15.22 8.51 3.74
C PHE A 83 -15.34 7.05 4.18
N MET A 84 -14.25 6.27 4.20
CA MET A 84 -14.35 4.84 4.50
C MET A 84 -14.86 4.56 5.92
N ASP A 85 -14.45 5.34 6.92
CA ASP A 85 -14.84 5.15 8.31
C ASP A 85 -16.00 6.06 8.74
N LYS A 86 -16.58 6.82 7.80
CA LYS A 86 -17.71 7.71 8.08
C LYS A 86 -19.03 6.96 7.91
N GLU A 87 -19.95 7.16 8.85
CA GLU A 87 -21.32 6.64 8.76
C GLU A 87 -22.07 7.26 7.57
N ASP A 88 -21.96 8.58 7.42
CA ASP A 88 -22.55 9.31 6.30
C ASP A 88 -21.55 9.43 5.15
N ARG A 89 -21.97 8.98 3.96
CA ARG A 89 -21.15 8.92 2.74
C ARG A 89 -21.92 9.50 1.56
N PRO A 90 -21.30 10.37 0.75
CA PRO A 90 -21.94 10.90 -0.45
C PRO A 90 -22.20 9.78 -1.47
N ASP A 91 -23.30 9.83 -2.24
CA ASP A 91 -23.60 8.82 -3.28
C ASP A 91 -22.44 8.58 -4.25
N PHE A 92 -21.66 9.63 -4.52
CA PHE A 92 -20.49 9.57 -5.38
C PHE A 92 -19.41 8.61 -4.86
N TYR A 93 -19.34 8.38 -3.54
CA TYR A 93 -18.48 7.37 -2.92
C TYR A 93 -18.67 5.99 -3.55
N HIS A 94 -19.92 5.54 -3.69
CA HIS A 94 -20.24 4.22 -4.27
C HIS A 94 -19.86 4.15 -5.74
N THR A 95 -19.92 5.27 -6.46
CA THR A 95 -19.44 5.36 -7.85
C THR A 95 -17.92 5.16 -7.91
N LEU A 96 -17.17 5.77 -6.99
CA LEU A 96 -15.72 5.61 -6.93
C LEU A 96 -15.29 4.21 -6.47
N VAL A 97 -16.04 3.56 -5.57
CA VAL A 97 -15.77 2.16 -5.18
C VAL A 97 -15.90 1.23 -6.39
N LYS A 98 -16.93 1.43 -7.23
CA LYS A 98 -17.08 0.67 -8.48
C LYS A 98 -15.93 0.90 -9.47
N LYS A 99 -15.33 2.10 -9.46
CA LYS A 99 -14.24 2.48 -10.35
C LYS A 99 -12.87 1.98 -9.89
N HIS A 100 -12.55 2.12 -8.60
CA HIS A 100 -11.21 1.89 -8.04
C HIS A 100 -11.10 0.67 -7.13
N GLY A 101 -12.23 0.03 -6.82
CA GLY A 101 -12.31 -0.95 -5.74
C GLY A 101 -12.52 -0.30 -4.37
N PRO A 102 -12.79 -1.12 -3.34
CA PRO A 102 -12.91 -0.64 -1.97
C PRO A 102 -11.55 -0.12 -1.46
N PRO A 103 -11.53 0.96 -0.66
CA PRO A 103 -10.30 1.43 -0.03
C PRO A 103 -9.74 0.37 0.93
N VAL A 104 -8.43 0.11 0.83
CA VAL A 104 -7.72 -0.79 1.75
C VAL A 104 -7.58 -0.11 3.11
N GLN A 105 -8.01 -0.79 4.18
CA GLN A 105 -7.76 -0.34 5.54
C GLN A 105 -6.26 -0.46 5.83
N LEU A 106 -5.66 0.63 6.28
CA LEU A 106 -4.30 0.56 6.80
C LEU A 106 -4.37 -0.12 8.16
N VAL A 107 -3.68 -1.24 8.31
CA VAL A 107 -3.51 -1.90 9.60
C VAL A 107 -2.43 -1.14 10.37
N ASP A 108 -2.69 -0.82 11.62
CA ASP A 108 -1.66 -0.30 12.52
C ASP A 108 -0.63 -1.40 12.76
N ILE A 109 0.52 -1.27 12.09
CA ILE A 109 1.67 -2.13 12.33
C ILE A 109 2.42 -1.53 13.51
N ASP A 110 2.48 -2.27 14.62
CA ASP A 110 3.27 -1.88 15.78
C ASP A 110 4.77 -2.01 15.47
N LEU A 111 5.37 -0.91 15.03
CA LEU A 111 6.81 -0.82 14.80
C LEU A 111 7.62 -0.67 16.10
N SER A 112 6.97 -0.58 17.27
CA SER A 112 7.65 -0.39 18.57
C SER A 112 8.28 -1.66 19.12
N ALA A 113 7.84 -2.84 18.65
CA ALA A 113 8.41 -4.14 19.01
C ALA A 113 9.86 -4.35 18.51
N GLY A 114 10.36 -3.45 17.66
CA GLY A 114 11.65 -3.59 16.98
C GLY A 114 11.59 -4.63 15.86
N TYR A 115 12.68 -4.75 15.12
CA TYR A 115 12.83 -5.79 14.09
C TYR A 115 13.19 -7.12 14.75
N GLN A 116 12.64 -8.23 14.25
CA GLN A 116 13.00 -9.56 14.71
C GLN A 116 14.50 -9.81 14.46
N GLU A 117 15.27 -9.90 15.55
CA GLU A 117 16.73 -10.10 15.45
C GLU A 117 17.11 -11.58 15.27
N TRP A 118 16.24 -12.49 15.69
CA TRP A 118 16.50 -13.93 15.67
C TRP A 118 15.28 -14.72 15.18
N ALA A 119 15.49 -15.78 14.41
CA ALA A 119 14.46 -16.74 14.02
C ALA A 119 14.97 -18.18 14.13
N ASN A 120 14.10 -19.10 14.48
CA ASN A 120 14.35 -20.55 14.40
C ASN A 120 13.90 -21.03 13.01
N LEU A 121 14.88 -21.38 12.17
CA LEU A 121 14.64 -21.82 10.79
C LEU A 121 14.86 -23.33 10.67
N LYS A 122 14.09 -23.96 9.79
CA LYS A 122 14.24 -25.36 9.37
C LYS A 122 15.02 -25.42 8.06
N PHE A 123 15.93 -26.36 7.92
CA PHE A 123 16.73 -26.54 6.71
C PHE A 123 16.35 -27.86 6.06
N VAL A 124 15.83 -27.77 4.84
CA VAL A 124 15.22 -28.90 4.13
C VAL A 124 16.04 -29.22 2.89
N CYS A 125 16.40 -30.49 2.71
CA CYS A 125 17.08 -30.99 1.52
C CYS A 125 16.28 -32.17 0.97
N LYS A 126 15.97 -32.15 -0.33
CA LYS A 126 15.18 -33.23 -0.99
C LYS A 126 13.87 -33.56 -0.27
N GLY A 127 13.21 -32.56 0.30
CA GLY A 127 11.94 -32.69 1.02
C GLY A 127 12.05 -33.25 2.45
N VAL A 128 13.27 -33.45 2.97
CA VAL A 128 13.52 -33.92 4.34
C VAL A 128 14.15 -32.80 5.15
N GLU A 129 13.66 -32.58 6.38
CA GLU A 129 14.33 -31.68 7.32
C GLU A 129 15.66 -32.30 7.77
N GLU A 130 16.76 -31.64 7.39
CA GLU A 130 18.12 -32.05 7.76
C GLU A 130 18.46 -31.56 9.18
N PHE A 131 18.13 -30.31 9.48
CA PHE A 131 18.34 -29.70 10.80
C PHE A 131 17.50 -28.44 11.00
N SER A 132 17.37 -28.04 12.26
CA SER A 132 16.77 -26.76 12.67
C SER A 132 17.78 -25.92 13.44
N ARG A 133 17.77 -24.59 13.27
CA ARG A 133 18.72 -23.71 13.96
C ARG A 133 18.19 -22.30 14.18
N LYS A 134 18.57 -21.71 15.32
CA LYS A 134 18.35 -20.29 15.61
C LYS A 134 19.39 -19.43 14.88
N ILE A 135 18.92 -18.53 14.03
CA ILE A 135 19.72 -17.69 13.13
C ILE A 135 19.57 -16.23 13.53
N HIS A 136 20.68 -15.48 13.48
CA HIS A 136 20.69 -14.04 13.72
C HIS A 136 20.40 -13.29 12.42
N LEU A 137 19.23 -12.67 12.32
CA LEU A 137 18.72 -12.10 11.07
C LEU A 137 19.45 -10.83 10.61
N VAL A 138 20.21 -10.19 11.50
CA VAL A 138 21.03 -9.02 11.14
C VAL A 138 22.27 -9.43 10.32
N GLU A 139 22.68 -10.70 10.37
CA GLU A 139 23.81 -11.17 9.58
C GLU A 139 23.47 -11.31 8.09
N PRO A 140 24.46 -11.19 7.18
CA PRO A 140 24.27 -11.41 5.76
C PRO A 140 23.83 -12.83 5.41
N VAL A 141 23.02 -13.00 4.36
CA VAL A 141 22.62 -14.31 3.83
C VAL A 141 23.82 -15.22 3.51
N GLY A 142 24.97 -14.65 3.14
CA GLY A 142 26.21 -15.41 2.92
C GLY A 142 26.69 -16.18 4.17
N ARG A 143 26.34 -15.74 5.38
CA ARG A 143 26.61 -16.49 6.62
C ARG A 143 25.82 -17.79 6.68
N LEU A 144 24.56 -17.75 6.23
CA LEU A 144 23.70 -18.92 6.12
C LEU A 144 24.32 -19.95 5.17
N ARG A 145 24.80 -19.51 4.00
CA ARG A 145 25.46 -20.37 3.01
C ARG A 145 26.73 -21.01 3.59
N ILE A 146 27.57 -20.24 4.28
CA ILE A 146 28.77 -20.77 4.94
C ILE A 146 28.39 -21.82 5.99
N MET A 147 27.37 -21.56 6.79
CA MET A 147 26.91 -22.47 7.83
C MET A 147 26.39 -23.79 7.23
N ILE A 148 25.51 -23.72 6.24
CA ILE A 148 24.98 -24.90 5.52
C ILE A 148 26.12 -25.73 4.93
N SER A 149 27.06 -25.07 4.25
CA SER A 149 28.24 -25.71 3.65
C SER A 149 29.04 -26.53 4.67
N HIS A 150 29.25 -26.02 5.88
CA HIS A 150 29.96 -26.74 6.94
C HIS A 150 29.14 -27.89 7.54
N ILE A 151 27.84 -27.68 7.80
CA ILE A 151 26.98 -28.69 8.43
C ILE A 151 26.76 -29.87 7.50
N MET A 152 26.50 -29.60 6.22
CA MET A 152 26.17 -30.63 5.24
C MET A 152 27.39 -31.16 4.48
N GLY A 153 28.59 -30.59 4.70
CA GLY A 153 29.80 -30.98 3.98
C GLY A 153 29.75 -30.68 2.48
N LEU A 154 28.94 -29.71 2.06
CA LEU A 154 28.72 -29.34 0.67
C LEU A 154 29.55 -28.13 0.26
N PRO A 155 30.20 -28.10 -0.92
CA PRO A 155 30.80 -26.87 -1.42
C PRO A 155 29.74 -25.78 -1.64
N LYS A 156 30.05 -24.55 -1.24
CA LYS A 156 29.13 -23.38 -1.35
C LYS A 156 28.51 -23.16 -2.73
N ARG A 157 29.18 -23.58 -3.80
CA ARG A 157 28.73 -23.42 -5.19
C ARG A 157 27.82 -24.55 -5.68
N CYS A 158 27.71 -25.63 -4.93
CA CYS A 158 26.99 -26.85 -5.35
C CYS A 158 25.56 -26.88 -4.80
N PHE A 159 25.02 -25.76 -4.34
CA PHE A 159 23.62 -25.70 -3.94
C PHE A 159 23.03 -24.30 -4.09
N ILE A 160 21.73 -24.24 -4.32
CA ILE A 160 20.92 -23.02 -4.25
C ILE A 160 20.10 -23.06 -2.97
N MET A 161 19.88 -21.90 -2.37
CA MET A 161 19.04 -21.74 -1.19
C MET A 161 17.76 -21.02 -1.60
N TYR A 162 16.61 -21.56 -1.17
CA TYR A 162 15.32 -20.90 -1.30
C TYR A 162 14.72 -20.72 0.10
N HIS A 163 14.11 -19.56 0.34
CA HIS A 163 13.32 -19.32 1.54
C HIS A 163 11.86 -19.61 1.23
N HIS A 164 11.23 -20.38 2.11
CA HIS A 164 9.81 -20.66 2.11
C HIS A 164 9.19 -20.01 3.34
N SER A 165 8.35 -19.00 3.12
CA SER A 165 7.64 -18.23 4.15
C SER A 165 6.46 -19.02 4.74
N CYS A 166 6.70 -20.23 5.26
CA CYS A 166 5.67 -21.14 5.75
C CYS A 166 5.44 -21.10 7.27
N GLY A 167 6.16 -20.24 8.00
CA GLY A 167 5.99 -20.03 9.42
C GLY A 167 4.58 -19.56 9.80
N PRO A 168 4.23 -19.60 11.10
CA PRO A 168 2.90 -19.25 11.59
C PRO A 168 2.58 -17.74 11.47
N SER A 169 3.59 -16.89 11.25
CA SER A 169 3.42 -15.46 10.99
C SER A 169 2.92 -15.14 9.59
N HIS A 170 3.07 -16.08 8.64
CA HIS A 170 2.78 -15.86 7.24
C HIS A 170 1.39 -16.41 6.86
N PRO A 171 0.47 -15.57 6.35
CA PRO A 171 -0.80 -16.02 5.80
C PRO A 171 -0.60 -17.03 4.67
N GLU A 172 -1.49 -18.02 4.54
CA GLU A 172 -1.39 -19.03 3.47
C GLU A 172 -1.33 -18.41 2.06
N SER A 173 -2.02 -17.29 1.84
CA SER A 173 -2.03 -16.56 0.57
C SER A 173 -0.71 -15.88 0.21
N GLU A 174 0.19 -15.69 1.18
CA GLU A 174 1.47 -15.00 1.03
C GLU A 174 2.67 -15.95 1.06
N ARG A 175 2.41 -17.26 1.23
CA ARG A 175 3.48 -18.27 1.23
C ARG A 175 4.07 -18.41 -0.16
N GLU A 176 5.35 -18.08 -0.26
CA GLU A 176 6.11 -18.18 -1.50
C GLU A 176 7.45 -18.87 -1.27
N LEU A 177 7.99 -19.46 -2.34
CA LEU A 177 9.32 -20.02 -2.36
C LEU A 177 10.23 -19.11 -3.19
N VAL A 178 11.14 -18.40 -2.53
CA VAL A 178 11.97 -17.35 -3.14
C VAL A 178 13.45 -17.70 -3.07
N GLU A 179 14.14 -17.58 -4.19
CA GLU A 179 15.59 -17.84 -4.26
C GLU A 179 16.41 -16.75 -3.54
N LEU A 180 17.32 -17.17 -2.66
CA LEU A 180 18.21 -16.29 -1.91
C LEU A 180 19.47 -15.93 -2.70
N ARG A 181 19.36 -15.00 -3.65
CA ARG A 181 20.44 -14.59 -4.56
C ARG A 181 21.44 -13.60 -3.97
N CYS A 182 21.00 -12.73 -3.07
CA CYS A 182 21.77 -11.57 -2.61
C CYS A 182 22.52 -11.84 -1.29
N GLU A 183 23.62 -12.59 -1.34
CA GLU A 183 24.37 -13.01 -0.15
C GLU A 183 24.95 -11.88 0.71
N ALA A 184 25.17 -10.70 0.13
CA ALA A 184 25.68 -9.53 0.85
C ALA A 184 24.61 -8.83 1.70
N LEU A 185 23.32 -9.08 1.44
CA LEU A 185 22.23 -8.43 2.17
C LEU A 185 21.96 -9.15 3.50
N PRO A 186 21.59 -8.40 4.56
CA PRO A 186 21.17 -8.99 5.83
C PRO A 186 19.90 -9.81 5.65
N MET A 187 19.79 -10.92 6.39
CA MET A 187 18.64 -11.82 6.36
C MET A 187 17.33 -11.13 6.75
N SER A 188 17.38 -10.07 7.55
CA SER A 188 16.23 -9.25 7.93
C SER A 188 15.52 -8.55 6.76
N ARG A 189 16.13 -8.54 5.56
CA ARG A 189 15.50 -8.02 4.32
C ARG A 189 14.55 -9.01 3.65
N PHE A 190 14.55 -10.27 4.09
CA PHE A 190 13.86 -11.37 3.42
C PHE A 190 12.68 -11.92 4.25
N ASP A 191 12.21 -11.14 5.22
CA ASP A 191 11.03 -11.46 6.05
C ASP A 191 11.07 -12.86 6.70
N PHE A 192 12.27 -13.27 7.13
CA PHE A 192 12.45 -14.54 7.83
C PHE A 192 11.74 -14.51 9.18
N ALA A 193 10.91 -15.50 9.42
CA ALA A 193 10.17 -15.68 10.66
C ALA A 193 10.45 -17.03 11.33
N ASP A 194 10.06 -17.16 12.60
CA ASP A 194 10.13 -18.45 13.31
C ASP A 194 9.33 -19.52 12.55
N GLY A 195 9.92 -20.70 12.34
CA GLY A 195 9.25 -21.82 11.67
C GLY A 195 9.32 -21.80 10.14
N ASP A 196 9.93 -20.78 9.55
CA ASP A 196 10.22 -20.76 8.11
C ASP A 196 11.24 -21.83 7.71
N GLU A 197 11.19 -22.21 6.44
CA GLU A 197 12.07 -23.22 5.86
C GLU A 197 13.08 -22.61 4.88
N ILE A 198 14.30 -23.13 4.92
CA ILE A 198 15.35 -22.89 3.94
C ILE A 198 15.55 -24.19 3.15
N HIS A 199 15.11 -24.19 1.91
CA HIS A 199 15.23 -25.32 0.99
C HIS A 199 16.59 -25.26 0.30
N ILE A 200 17.32 -26.37 0.38
CA ILE A 200 18.68 -26.53 -0.13
C ILE A 200 18.62 -27.46 -1.32
N ASP A 201 18.77 -26.88 -2.51
CA ASP A 201 18.73 -27.58 -3.77
C ASP A 201 20.16 -27.85 -4.25
N VAL A 202 20.62 -29.10 -4.11
CA VAL A 202 21.98 -29.50 -4.46
C VAL A 202 22.10 -29.67 -5.97
N GLN A 203 23.08 -28.99 -6.57
CA GLN A 203 23.38 -29.06 -7.99
C GLN A 203 24.50 -30.07 -8.23
N ASP A 204 24.32 -30.90 -9.26
CA ASP A 204 25.32 -31.86 -9.76
C ASP A 204 26.50 -31.18 -10.49
#